data_AF-A0A933F9M3-F1
#
_entry.id   AF-A0A933F9M3-F1
#
_cell.length_a   1.000
_cell.length_b   1.000
_cell.length_c   1.000
_cell.angle_alpha   90.00
_cell.angle_beta   90.00
_cell.angle_gamma   90.00
#
_symmetry.space_group_name_H-M   'P 1'
#
loop_
_entity.id
_entity.type
_entity.pdbx_description
1 polymer ?
#
loop_
_entity_poly.entity_id
_entity_poly.type
_entity_poly.pdbx_seq_one_letter_code
_entity_poly.pdbx_strand_id
1 'polypeptide(L)'
;MPPQGPRSGGGSHRPWAEGGNHGRVPHRGRGPGRRRRQDPDIVTFVLSFVLGGDAARGLRRRSRRAPGSEEQGVRERRIRVLMAKCGLDGHDRGVKVVARALRDAGMEVIYTGLHQTVEQVAAAAIQEDVDVIGLSVLSGAHMTIFPRLLALLRERGAEEILVVGGGTILPEDIQALKAMGVAEVFGPDTPLQDIVGFIRGTVKP
;
A
#
# COMPACT_ATOMS: atom_id res chain seq x y z
N MET A 1 42.01 -25.95 -53.05
CA MET A 1 41.91 -27.27 -52.38
C MET A 1 41.70 -27.05 -50.88
N PRO A 2 40.48 -27.19 -50.36
CA PRO A 2 40.23 -27.31 -48.92
C PRO A 2 40.15 -28.79 -48.52
N PRO A 3 40.67 -29.22 -47.35
CA PRO A 3 40.49 -30.58 -46.88
C PRO A 3 39.09 -30.78 -46.27
N GLN A 4 38.48 -31.89 -46.64
CA GLN A 4 37.19 -32.38 -46.16
C GLN A 4 37.31 -33.09 -44.80
N GLY A 5 36.21 -33.09 -44.04
CA GLY A 5 35.82 -34.25 -43.23
C GLY A 5 35.47 -33.95 -41.77
N PRO A 6 34.17 -34.00 -41.38
CA PRO A 6 33.75 -34.03 -39.98
C PRO A 6 33.79 -35.46 -39.42
N ARG A 7 34.15 -35.60 -38.14
CA ARG A 7 34.09 -36.88 -37.43
C ARG A 7 32.77 -37.03 -36.66
N SER A 8 32.15 -38.18 -36.89
CA SER A 8 30.97 -38.76 -36.28
C SER A 8 31.22 -39.37 -34.90
N GLY A 9 30.21 -39.30 -34.03
CA GLY A 9 29.97 -40.14 -32.85
C GLY A 9 28.82 -39.52 -32.03
N GLY A 10 27.65 -40.13 -31.79
CA GLY A 10 27.27 -41.54 -31.80
C GLY A 10 27.07 -42.02 -30.35
N GLY A 11 25.84 -41.97 -29.84
CA GLY A 11 25.42 -42.54 -28.54
C GLY A 11 24.19 -41.80 -27.97
N SER A 12 22.95 -42.16 -28.30
CA SER A 12 22.11 -43.29 -27.80
C SER A 12 21.41 -43.02 -26.45
N HIS A 13 20.15 -42.59 -26.57
CA HIS A 13 18.93 -43.09 -25.91
C HIS A 13 18.87 -43.41 -24.38
N ARG A 14 18.08 -42.57 -23.68
CA ARG A 14 16.90 -42.85 -22.79
C ARG A 14 17.11 -43.62 -21.46
N PRO A 15 16.15 -43.62 -20.49
CA PRO A 15 14.79 -43.04 -20.48
C PRO A 15 14.41 -42.22 -19.23
N TRP A 16 13.25 -41.56 -19.36
CA TRP A 16 12.41 -41.07 -18.26
C TRP A 16 11.93 -42.23 -17.39
N ALA A 17 12.05 -42.09 -16.06
CA ALA A 17 11.49 -43.04 -15.11
C ALA A 17 10.19 -42.48 -14.51
N GLU A 18 9.14 -43.27 -14.70
CA GLU A 18 7.84 -43.18 -14.05
C GLU A 18 7.93 -43.53 -12.55
N GLY A 19 6.97 -43.01 -11.80
CA GLY A 19 6.64 -43.36 -10.41
C GLY A 19 5.80 -42.21 -9.85
N GLY A 20 4.47 -42.20 -9.94
CA GLY A 20 3.56 -43.27 -9.57
C GLY A 20 3.18 -43.07 -8.09
N ASN A 21 2.01 -42.49 -7.81
CA ASN A 21 0.94 -43.13 -7.05
C ASN A 21 -0.10 -42.11 -6.57
N HIS A 22 -1.36 -42.46 -6.82
CA HIS A 22 -2.57 -41.86 -6.31
C HIS A 22 -2.64 -41.94 -4.77
N GLY A 23 -2.67 -40.77 -4.12
CA GLY A 23 -3.03 -40.64 -2.71
C GLY A 23 -4.39 -39.95 -2.59
N ARG A 24 -5.40 -40.70 -2.15
CA ARG A 24 -6.78 -40.25 -1.93
C ARG A 24 -6.87 -39.08 -0.96
N VAL A 25 -7.80 -38.21 -1.28
CA VAL A 25 -8.44 -37.22 -0.39
C VAL A 25 -9.05 -37.91 0.84
N PRO A 26 -8.85 -37.36 2.06
CA PRO A 26 -9.81 -37.52 3.13
C PRO A 26 -10.51 -36.18 3.43
N HIS A 27 -11.81 -36.14 3.14
CA HIS A 27 -12.75 -35.19 3.74
C HIS A 27 -12.91 -35.51 5.23
N ARG A 28 -12.51 -34.60 6.12
CA ARG A 28 -12.96 -34.42 7.51
C ARG A 28 -12.45 -33.03 7.94
N GLY A 29 -13.19 -32.08 8.47
CA GLY A 29 -14.58 -31.93 8.89
C GLY A 29 -14.66 -30.50 9.45
N ARG A 30 -15.80 -29.83 9.31
CA ARG A 30 -16.05 -28.52 9.93
C ARG A 30 -15.90 -28.65 11.45
N GLY A 31 -14.84 -28.08 12.01
CA GLY A 31 -14.70 -27.83 13.44
C GLY A 31 -15.42 -26.52 13.83
N PRO A 32 -15.95 -26.40 15.06
CA PRO A 32 -16.72 -25.24 15.49
C PRO A 32 -15.81 -24.02 15.71
N GLY A 33 -16.37 -22.83 15.50
CA GLY A 33 -15.69 -21.55 15.48
C GLY A 33 -14.76 -21.32 16.68
N ARG A 34 -13.48 -21.11 16.38
CA ARG A 34 -12.54 -20.50 17.32
C ARG A 34 -12.95 -19.04 17.49
N ARG A 35 -13.58 -18.74 18.63
CA ARG A 35 -13.67 -17.38 19.17
C ARG A 35 -12.27 -16.79 19.17
N ARG A 36 -12.04 -15.70 18.41
CA ARG A 36 -10.86 -14.86 18.59
C ARG A 36 -10.85 -14.43 20.06
N ARG A 37 -9.86 -14.88 20.82
CA ARG A 37 -9.48 -14.18 22.05
C ARG A 37 -9.04 -12.79 21.59
N GLN A 38 -9.74 -11.77 22.09
CA GLN A 38 -9.24 -10.42 22.07
C GLN A 38 -8.05 -10.42 23.03
N ASP A 39 -6.84 -10.47 22.49
CA ASP A 39 -5.68 -10.07 23.26
C ASP A 39 -5.72 -8.53 23.34
N PRO A 40 -5.60 -7.93 24.53
CA PRO A 40 -5.67 -6.48 24.67
C PRO A 40 -4.46 -5.82 23.98
N ASP A 41 -4.71 -4.75 23.23
CA ASP A 41 -3.68 -4.00 22.52
C ASP A 41 -2.55 -3.56 23.46
N ILE A 42 -1.30 -3.58 22.95
CA ILE A 42 -0.08 -3.19 23.68
C ILE A 42 -0.20 -1.78 24.31
N VAL A 43 -1.02 -0.92 23.72
CA VAL A 43 -1.33 0.43 24.19
C VAL A 43 -2.15 0.41 25.49
N THR A 44 -3.04 -0.55 25.68
CA THR A 44 -3.82 -0.73 26.92
C THR A 44 -2.93 -1.25 28.06
N PHE A 45 -1.96 -2.13 27.76
CA PHE A 45 -1.03 -2.65 28.76
C PHE A 45 -0.09 -1.57 29.30
N VAL A 46 0.42 -0.69 28.44
CA VAL A 46 1.30 0.41 28.84
C VAL A 46 0.55 1.52 29.60
N LEU A 47 -0.71 1.79 29.22
CA LEU A 47 -1.51 2.83 29.89
C LEU A 47 -1.98 2.39 31.30
N SER A 48 -2.21 1.11 31.54
CA SER A 48 -2.54 0.57 32.88
C SER A 48 -1.34 0.51 33.83
N PHE A 49 -0.11 0.53 33.32
CA PHE A 49 1.11 0.53 34.15
C PHE A 49 1.56 1.96 34.54
N VAL A 50 1.23 2.96 33.73
CA VAL A 50 1.59 4.38 33.96
C VAL A 50 0.57 5.11 34.85
N LEU A 51 -0.67 4.64 34.93
CA LEU A 51 -1.72 5.23 35.78
C LEU A 51 -2.07 4.28 36.93
N GLY A 52 -1.17 4.23 37.92
CA GLY A 52 -1.36 3.51 39.18
C GLY A 52 -2.78 3.67 39.74
N GLY A 53 -3.30 2.56 40.27
CA GLY A 53 -4.66 2.43 40.78
C GLY A 53 -5.01 3.37 41.95
N ASP A 54 -6.31 3.41 42.20
CA ASP A 54 -7.05 4.07 43.30
C ASP A 54 -7.50 5.52 43.09
N ALA A 55 -8.73 5.68 42.57
CA ALA A 55 -9.66 6.73 43.01
C ALA A 55 -11.11 6.49 42.50
N ALA A 56 -11.71 5.35 42.86
CA ALA A 56 -13.16 5.20 42.79
C ALA A 56 -13.80 5.79 44.07
N ARG A 57 -14.44 6.96 43.94
CA ARG A 57 -15.65 7.45 44.66
C ARG A 57 -15.62 8.97 44.75
N GLY A 58 -16.51 9.63 44.01
CA GLY A 58 -16.62 11.08 44.07
C GLY A 58 -17.79 11.63 43.28
N LEU A 59 -18.96 11.60 43.91
CA LEU A 59 -20.02 12.58 43.76
C LEU A 59 -20.76 12.67 42.41
N ARG A 60 -21.93 12.00 42.41
CA ARG A 60 -23.12 12.40 41.65
C ARG A 60 -23.36 13.91 41.81
N ARG A 61 -23.17 14.68 40.75
CA ARG A 61 -23.93 15.92 40.52
C ARG A 61 -24.62 15.81 39.18
N ARG A 62 -25.95 15.65 39.25
CA ARG A 62 -26.86 15.78 38.11
C ARG A 62 -26.77 17.21 37.59
N SER A 63 -26.00 17.44 36.54
CA SER A 63 -26.34 18.49 35.59
C SER A 63 -27.29 17.85 34.57
N ARG A 64 -28.56 18.28 34.58
CA ARG A 64 -29.41 18.13 33.40
C ARG A 64 -28.79 19.02 32.32
N ARG A 65 -27.81 18.49 31.59
CA ARG A 65 -27.45 19.02 30.29
C ARG A 65 -28.60 18.61 29.36
N ALA A 66 -29.22 19.59 28.72
CA ALA A 66 -30.17 19.34 27.65
C ALA A 66 -29.57 18.32 26.68
N PRO A 67 -30.35 17.38 26.12
CA PRO A 67 -29.87 16.55 25.02
C PRO A 67 -29.56 17.51 23.87
N GLY A 68 -28.28 17.87 23.74
CA GLY A 68 -27.76 18.43 22.51
C GLY A 68 -28.04 17.37 21.45
N SER A 69 -28.79 17.78 20.44
CA SER A 69 -29.04 17.02 19.23
C SER A 69 -27.77 16.29 18.82
N GLU A 70 -27.86 14.96 18.75
CA GLU A 70 -26.90 14.12 18.06
C GLU A 70 -27.00 14.42 16.55
N GLU A 71 -26.60 15.62 16.13
CA GLU A 71 -26.07 15.82 14.80
C GLU A 71 -24.61 15.32 14.83
N GLN A 72 -24.46 14.01 14.97
CA GLN A 72 -23.33 13.35 14.33
C GLN A 72 -23.65 13.38 12.83
N GLY A 73 -23.53 14.55 12.22
CA GLY A 73 -23.44 14.65 10.78
C GLY A 73 -22.34 13.68 10.37
N VAL A 74 -22.68 12.74 9.49
CA VAL A 74 -21.70 11.90 8.82
C VAL A 74 -20.70 12.88 8.21
N ARG A 75 -19.56 13.08 8.88
CA ARG A 75 -18.46 13.81 8.25
C ARG A 75 -18.05 12.87 7.13
N GLU A 76 -18.38 13.22 5.90
CA GLU A 76 -17.87 12.50 4.74
C GLU A 76 -16.37 12.33 4.94
N ARG A 77 -15.94 11.08 5.02
CA ARG A 77 -14.52 10.75 5.16
C ARG A 77 -13.84 11.30 3.90
N ARG A 78 -12.93 12.25 4.10
CA ARG A 78 -12.15 12.79 3.00
C ARG A 78 -11.12 11.75 2.61
N ILE A 79 -10.91 11.58 1.30
CA ILE A 79 -9.82 10.76 0.77
C ILE A 79 -8.50 11.33 1.31
N ARG A 80 -7.71 10.48 1.96
CA ARG A 80 -6.39 10.80 2.52
C ARG A 80 -5.32 10.33 1.54
N VAL A 81 -4.45 11.23 1.12
CA VAL A 81 -3.39 10.97 0.13
C VAL A 81 -2.02 11.29 0.74
N LEU A 82 -1.13 10.30 0.76
CA LEU A 82 0.28 10.48 1.04
C LEU A 82 1.04 10.72 -0.26
N MET A 83 1.53 11.95 -0.47
CA MET A 83 2.42 12.28 -1.58
C MET A 83 3.87 12.11 -1.13
N ALA A 84 4.61 11.23 -1.81
CA ALA A 84 5.95 10.85 -1.40
C ALA A 84 6.99 10.92 -2.53
N LYS A 85 8.24 11.16 -2.13
CA LYS A 85 9.44 11.02 -2.96
C LYS A 85 10.47 10.15 -2.24
N CYS A 86 10.90 9.09 -2.90
CA CYS A 86 11.85 8.13 -2.34
C CYS A 86 13.25 8.30 -2.93
N GLY A 87 14.26 7.97 -2.12
CA GLY A 87 15.66 7.99 -2.54
C GLY A 87 16.19 9.40 -2.79
N LEU A 88 17.19 9.54 -3.67
CA LEU A 88 17.89 10.82 -3.90
C LEU A 88 17.18 11.75 -4.89
N ASP A 89 15.90 11.55 -5.15
CA ASP A 89 15.16 12.36 -6.11
C ASP A 89 14.79 13.74 -5.54
N GLY A 90 15.52 14.76 -5.96
CA GLY A 90 15.30 16.16 -5.56
C GLY A 90 14.22 16.91 -6.35
N HIS A 91 13.56 16.29 -7.33
CA HIS A 91 12.62 17.00 -8.21
C HIS A 91 11.24 17.19 -7.57
N ASP A 92 11.04 18.28 -6.83
CA ASP A 92 9.81 18.46 -6.04
C ASP A 92 8.68 19.23 -6.73
N ARG A 93 8.93 19.87 -7.88
CA ARG A 93 7.96 20.77 -8.52
C ARG A 93 6.66 20.04 -8.87
N GLY A 94 6.76 18.92 -9.57
CA GLY A 94 5.59 18.16 -10.03
C GLY A 94 4.74 17.64 -8.88
N VAL A 95 5.36 16.99 -7.89
CA VAL A 95 4.64 16.44 -6.73
C VAL A 95 3.94 17.53 -5.91
N LYS A 96 4.54 18.72 -5.77
CA LYS A 96 3.91 19.85 -5.07
C LYS A 96 2.70 20.40 -5.82
N VAL A 97 2.78 20.49 -7.14
CA VAL A 97 1.65 20.94 -7.98
C VAL A 97 0.49 19.93 -7.90
N VAL A 98 0.78 18.63 -7.99
CA VAL A 98 -0.24 17.57 -7.82
C VAL A 98 -0.82 17.62 -6.41
N ALA A 99 0.01 17.70 -5.37
CA ALA A 99 -0.44 17.80 -3.98
C ALA A 99 -1.37 19.01 -3.78
N ARG A 100 -1.07 20.15 -4.42
CA ARG A 100 -1.93 21.33 -4.37
C ARG A 100 -3.28 21.07 -5.04
N ALA A 101 -3.29 20.50 -6.24
CA ALA A 101 -4.52 20.19 -6.97
C ALA A 101 -5.44 19.22 -6.19
N LEU A 102 -4.86 18.19 -5.56
CA LEU A 102 -5.61 17.24 -4.73
C LEU A 102 -6.23 17.93 -3.49
N ARG A 103 -5.51 18.86 -2.85
CA ARG A 103 -6.05 19.68 -1.75
C ARG A 103 -7.16 20.61 -2.21
N ASP A 104 -6.99 21.26 -3.35
CA ASP A 104 -8.02 22.13 -3.94
C ASP A 104 -9.27 21.32 -4.34
N ALA A 105 -9.11 20.01 -4.61
CA ALA A 105 -10.20 19.05 -4.78
C ALA A 105 -10.76 18.49 -3.45
N GLY A 106 -10.39 19.04 -2.29
CA GLY A 106 -10.97 18.68 -0.99
C GLY A 106 -10.42 17.40 -0.36
N MET A 107 -9.35 16.81 -0.92
CA MET A 107 -8.65 15.67 -0.31
C MET A 107 -7.73 16.13 0.83
N GLU A 108 -7.52 15.27 1.80
CA GLU A 108 -6.50 15.49 2.83
C GLU A 108 -5.15 15.00 2.30
N VAL A 109 -4.17 15.90 2.18
CA VAL A 109 -2.90 15.56 1.50
C VAL A 109 -1.72 15.80 2.42
N ILE A 110 -1.03 14.71 2.71
CA ILE A 110 0.21 14.66 3.50
C ILE A 110 1.37 14.59 2.51
N TYR A 111 2.36 15.49 2.64
CA TYR A 111 3.56 15.46 1.81
C TYR A 111 4.75 15.08 2.67
N THR A 112 5.44 13.99 2.34
CA THR A 112 6.53 13.45 3.17
C THR A 112 7.82 14.25 3.10
N GLY A 113 7.94 15.17 2.14
CA GLY A 113 9.22 15.81 1.81
C GLY A 113 10.13 14.93 0.95
N LEU A 114 11.40 15.34 0.85
CA LEU A 114 12.42 14.68 0.04
C LEU A 114 13.16 13.60 0.83
N HIS A 115 13.89 12.76 0.11
CA HIS A 115 14.87 11.81 0.66
C HIS A 115 14.31 10.79 1.65
N GLN A 116 13.05 10.38 1.46
CA GLN A 116 12.46 9.32 2.25
C GLN A 116 12.93 7.95 1.76
N THR A 117 13.06 7.00 2.67
CA THR A 117 13.19 5.58 2.30
C THR A 117 11.81 4.99 2.00
N VAL A 118 11.79 3.88 1.27
CA VAL A 118 10.54 3.18 0.95
C VAL A 118 9.86 2.68 2.24
N GLU A 119 10.66 2.24 3.21
CA GLU A 119 10.21 1.81 4.52
C GLU A 119 9.55 2.94 5.31
N GLN A 120 10.10 4.16 5.26
CA GLN A 120 9.52 5.34 5.89
C GLN A 120 8.18 5.70 5.26
N VAL A 121 8.09 5.68 3.92
CA VAL A 121 6.84 5.96 3.20
C VAL A 121 5.77 4.92 3.53
N ALA A 122 6.11 3.63 3.52
CA ALA A 122 5.17 2.56 3.87
C ALA A 122 4.69 2.69 5.33
N ALA A 123 5.60 2.99 6.27
CA ALA A 123 5.25 3.19 7.67
C ALA A 123 4.33 4.39 7.86
N ALA A 124 4.64 5.53 7.22
CA ALA A 124 3.84 6.75 7.29
C ALA A 124 2.44 6.53 6.69
N ALA A 125 2.34 5.87 5.53
CA ALA A 125 1.06 5.57 4.90
C ALA A 125 0.10 4.81 5.83
N ILE A 126 0.63 3.78 6.51
CA ILE A 126 -0.15 2.94 7.42
C ILE A 126 -0.49 3.70 8.71
N GLN A 127 0.47 4.42 9.29
CA GLN A 127 0.25 5.19 10.52
C GLN A 127 -0.77 6.31 10.34
N GLU A 128 -0.75 6.94 9.17
CA GLU A 128 -1.66 8.03 8.81
C GLU A 128 -2.98 7.53 8.23
N ASP A 129 -3.20 6.21 8.15
CA ASP A 129 -4.42 5.58 7.61
C ASP A 129 -4.83 6.19 6.25
N VAL A 130 -3.89 6.24 5.31
CA VAL A 130 -4.13 6.86 4.00
C VAL A 130 -4.84 5.91 3.04
N ASP A 131 -5.71 6.46 2.21
CA ASP A 131 -6.39 5.69 1.16
C ASP A 131 -5.51 5.54 -0.10
N VAL A 132 -4.59 6.50 -0.30
CA VAL A 132 -3.75 6.58 -1.50
C VAL A 132 -2.31 6.95 -1.16
N ILE A 133 -1.35 6.28 -1.79
CA ILE A 133 0.04 6.72 -1.88
C ILE A 133 0.30 7.20 -3.31
N GLY A 134 0.61 8.48 -3.47
CA GLY A 134 1.12 9.07 -4.70
C GLY A 134 2.64 9.14 -4.67
N LEU A 135 3.31 8.26 -5.41
CA LEU A 135 4.76 8.18 -5.45
C LEU A 135 5.32 8.88 -6.69
N SER A 136 6.14 9.91 -6.49
CA SER A 136 6.81 10.64 -7.57
C SER A 136 8.28 10.23 -7.69
N VAL A 137 8.66 9.65 -8.84
CA VAL A 137 10.02 9.17 -9.12
C VAL A 137 10.51 9.67 -10.47
N LEU A 138 11.51 10.56 -10.45
CA LEU A 138 12.21 11.10 -11.62
C LEU A 138 13.69 10.68 -11.67
N SER A 139 14.14 9.84 -10.74
CA SER A 139 15.52 9.33 -10.65
C SER A 139 15.80 8.10 -11.50
N GLY A 140 14.79 7.56 -12.21
CA GLY A 140 14.89 6.29 -12.95
C GLY A 140 14.86 5.03 -12.07
N ALA A 141 14.70 5.18 -10.76
CA ALA A 141 14.68 4.07 -9.80
C ALA A 141 13.27 3.47 -9.57
N HIS A 142 12.29 3.76 -10.43
CA HIS A 142 10.89 3.36 -10.25
C HIS A 142 10.74 1.83 -10.22
N MET A 143 11.47 1.09 -11.05
CA MET A 143 11.43 -0.38 -11.07
C MET A 143 12.04 -1.04 -9.82
N THR A 144 12.68 -0.28 -8.95
CA THR A 144 13.16 -0.77 -7.64
C THR A 144 12.25 -0.28 -6.52
N ILE A 145 11.85 1.00 -6.57
CA ILE A 145 11.10 1.65 -5.50
C ILE A 145 9.66 1.14 -5.41
N PHE A 146 8.93 1.08 -6.53
CA PHE A 146 7.53 0.65 -6.51
C PHE A 146 7.38 -0.82 -6.08
N PRO A 147 8.14 -1.79 -6.62
CA PRO A 147 8.00 -3.18 -6.18
C PRO A 147 8.33 -3.36 -4.70
N ARG A 148 9.32 -2.63 -4.19
CA ARG A 148 9.65 -2.64 -2.76
C ARG A 148 8.51 -2.09 -1.91
N LEU A 149 7.87 -1.00 -2.35
CA LEU A 149 6.75 -0.40 -1.63
C LEU A 149 5.56 -1.37 -1.57
N LEU A 150 5.18 -1.94 -2.72
CA LEU A 150 4.08 -2.91 -2.80
C LEU A 150 4.33 -4.15 -1.94
N ALA A 151 5.57 -4.66 -1.92
CA ALA A 151 5.95 -5.76 -1.05
C ALA A 151 5.78 -5.41 0.44
N LEU A 152 6.23 -4.23 0.86
CA LEU A 152 6.11 -3.77 2.25
C LEU A 152 4.66 -3.56 2.69
N LEU A 153 3.80 -3.04 1.81
CA LEU A 153 2.37 -2.88 2.09
C LEU A 153 1.71 -4.24 2.29
N ARG A 154 1.97 -5.21 1.40
CA ARG A 154 1.47 -6.58 1.54
C ARG A 154 1.98 -7.28 2.81
N GLU A 155 3.28 -7.16 3.11
CA GLU A 155 3.88 -7.72 4.33
C GLU A 155 3.21 -7.20 5.61
N ARG A 156 2.69 -5.97 5.57
CA ARG A 156 2.01 -5.30 6.69
C ARG A 156 0.49 -5.40 6.65
N GLY A 157 -0.06 -6.10 5.66
CA GLY A 157 -1.52 -6.27 5.48
C GLY A 157 -2.24 -4.98 5.11
N ALA A 158 -1.59 -4.08 4.38
CA ALA A 158 -2.08 -2.77 3.93
C ALA A 158 -2.14 -2.67 2.39
N GLU A 159 -2.48 -3.79 1.73
CA GLU A 159 -2.53 -3.91 0.27
C GLU A 159 -3.76 -3.22 -0.36
N GLU A 160 -4.72 -2.80 0.46
CA GLU A 160 -5.88 -1.99 0.10
C GLU A 160 -5.52 -0.52 -0.20
N ILE A 161 -4.36 -0.04 0.27
CA ILE A 161 -3.90 1.33 0.00
C ILE A 161 -3.57 1.45 -1.49
N LEU A 162 -4.26 2.36 -2.17
CA LEU A 162 -4.09 2.58 -3.61
C LEU A 162 -2.73 3.20 -3.89
N VAL A 163 -1.88 2.53 -4.69
CA VAL A 163 -0.59 3.09 -5.12
C VAL A 163 -0.71 3.66 -6.51
N VAL A 164 -0.47 4.97 -6.67
CA VAL A 164 -0.35 5.64 -7.97
C VAL A 164 1.06 6.21 -8.14
N GLY A 165 1.53 6.26 -9.39
CA GLY A 165 2.85 6.73 -9.74
C GLY A 165 2.85 7.99 -10.57
N GLY A 166 3.98 8.69 -10.57
CA GLY A 166 4.26 9.76 -11.53
C GLY A 166 5.74 10.04 -11.70
N GLY A 167 6.09 10.68 -12.82
CA GLY A 167 7.46 10.98 -13.21
C GLY A 167 7.71 10.69 -14.69
N THR A 168 8.97 10.65 -15.08
CA THR A 168 9.38 10.30 -16.44
C THR A 168 9.65 8.80 -16.50
N ILE A 169 8.60 8.01 -16.77
CA ILE A 169 8.63 6.54 -16.78
C ILE A 169 8.33 6.06 -18.20
N LEU A 170 9.10 5.10 -18.70
CA LEU A 170 8.93 4.56 -20.05
C LEU A 170 7.65 3.73 -20.17
N PRO A 171 7.00 3.67 -21.34
CA PRO A 171 5.76 2.91 -21.53
C PRO A 171 5.86 1.43 -21.12
N GLU A 172 6.96 0.76 -21.41
CA GLU A 172 7.20 -0.63 -21.01
C GLU A 172 7.24 -0.81 -19.48
N ASP A 173 7.87 0.12 -18.78
CA ASP A 173 7.96 0.11 -17.32
C ASP A 173 6.61 0.44 -16.70
N ILE A 174 5.83 1.36 -17.28
CA ILE A 174 4.45 1.63 -16.84
C ILE A 174 3.62 0.35 -16.89
N GLN A 175 3.68 -0.40 -17.99
CA GLN A 175 2.96 -1.66 -18.12
C GLN A 175 3.40 -2.68 -17.05
N ALA A 176 4.71 -2.81 -16.83
CA ALA A 176 5.26 -3.70 -15.81
C ALA A 176 4.80 -3.29 -14.40
N LEU A 177 4.85 -2.01 -14.06
CA LEU A 177 4.40 -1.47 -12.78
C LEU A 177 2.90 -1.72 -12.54
N LYS A 178 2.07 -1.52 -13.57
CA LYS A 178 0.63 -1.80 -13.46
C LYS A 178 0.35 -3.28 -13.26
N ALA A 179 1.09 -4.16 -13.95
CA ALA A 179 1.00 -5.61 -13.75
C ALA A 179 1.41 -6.05 -12.32
N MET A 180 2.27 -5.29 -11.65
CA MET A 180 2.68 -5.55 -10.26
C MET A 180 1.70 -5.05 -9.20
N GLY A 181 0.73 -4.19 -9.56
CA GLY A 181 -0.26 -3.65 -8.64
C GLY A 181 -0.24 -2.13 -8.45
N VAL A 182 0.56 -1.38 -9.23
CA VAL A 182 0.41 0.08 -9.31
C VAL A 182 -0.89 0.38 -10.07
N ALA A 183 -1.79 1.15 -9.48
CA ALA A 183 -3.12 1.38 -10.03
C ALA A 183 -3.07 2.23 -11.31
N GLU A 184 -2.28 3.30 -11.31
CA GLU A 184 -2.04 4.13 -12.48
C GLU A 184 -0.70 4.86 -12.39
N VAL A 185 -0.09 5.18 -13.55
CA VAL A 185 1.11 6.01 -13.64
C VAL A 185 0.83 7.22 -14.52
N PHE A 186 0.97 8.40 -13.94
CA PHE A 186 0.71 9.67 -14.61
C PHE A 186 2.01 10.26 -15.18
N GLY A 187 2.05 10.43 -16.49
CA GLY A 187 3.16 11.08 -17.20
C GLY A 187 3.20 12.59 -17.00
N PRO A 188 4.26 13.28 -17.47
CA PRO A 188 4.49 14.71 -17.26
C PRO A 188 3.38 15.62 -17.80
N ASP A 189 2.70 15.20 -18.88
CA ASP A 189 1.65 15.98 -19.54
C ASP A 189 0.23 15.64 -19.05
N THR A 190 0.10 14.81 -18.02
CA THR A 190 -1.21 14.41 -17.48
C THR A 190 -1.93 15.62 -16.89
N PRO A 191 -3.15 15.96 -17.36
CA PRO A 191 -3.97 16.99 -16.73
C PRO A 191 -4.23 16.69 -15.25
N LEU A 192 -4.06 17.69 -14.39
CA LEU A 192 -4.25 17.52 -12.93
C LEU A 192 -5.66 17.02 -12.58
N GLN A 193 -6.67 17.41 -13.36
CA GLN A 193 -8.04 16.98 -13.17
C GLN A 193 -8.25 15.50 -13.46
N ASP A 194 -7.45 14.91 -14.35
CA ASP A 194 -7.52 13.48 -14.64
C ASP A 194 -6.99 12.67 -13.45
N ILE A 195 -5.93 13.15 -12.80
CA ILE A 195 -5.39 12.57 -11.56
C ILE A 195 -6.46 12.62 -10.44
N VAL A 196 -7.07 13.80 -10.24
CA VAL A 196 -8.15 14.01 -9.25
C VAL A 196 -9.33 13.09 -9.54
N GLY A 197 -9.77 13.04 -10.79
CA GLY A 197 -10.90 12.23 -11.24
C GLY A 197 -10.64 10.74 -11.06
N PHE A 198 -9.45 10.26 -11.42
CA PHE A 198 -9.04 8.88 -11.22
C PHE A 198 -9.12 8.47 -9.75
N ILE A 199 -8.53 9.26 -8.84
CA ILE A 199 -8.52 8.96 -7.41
C ILE A 199 -9.95 8.91 -6.86
N ARG A 200 -10.79 9.91 -7.17
CA ARG A 200 -12.20 9.95 -6.72
C ARG A 200 -13.04 8.81 -7.28
N GLY A 201 -12.77 8.38 -8.50
CA GLY A 201 -13.50 7.27 -9.13
C GLY A 201 -13.10 5.89 -8.59
N THR A 202 -11.91 5.80 -8.01
CA THR A 202 -11.33 4.51 -7.56
C THR A 202 -11.52 4.28 -6.06
N VAL A 203 -11.30 5.32 -5.24
CA VAL A 203 -11.46 5.23 -3.79
C VAL A 203 -12.92 5.40 -3.42
N LYS A 204 -13.47 4.47 -2.64
CA LYS A 204 -14.81 4.58 -2.06
C LYS A 204 -14.71 5.32 -0.71
N PRO A 205 -15.46 6.40 -0.48
CA PRO A 205 -15.50 7.11 0.80
C PRO A 205 -15.95 6.22 1.97
#